data_AF-A0A7C1W061-F1
#
_entry.id   AF-A0A7C1W061-F1
#
_cell.length_a   1.000
_cell.length_b   1.000
_cell.length_c   1.000
_cell.angle_alpha   90.00
_cell.angle_beta   90.00
_cell.angle_gamma   90.00
#
_symmetry.space_group_name_H-M   'P 1'
#
loop_
_entity.id
_entity.type
_entity.pdbx_description
1 polymer ?
#
loop_
_entity_poly.entity_id
_entity_poly.type
_entity_poly.pdbx_seq_one_letter_code
_entity_poly.pdbx_strand_id
1 'polypeptide(L)'
;MNTSGENAKSMSIIVTKGTLDWAYPPFILATTAAAMDVKVSMFFTFYGLQLLKKNLDHLQISTLGNPAMEMPMMGMHMKLPNLMSA
;
A
#
# COMPACT_ATOMS: atom_id res chain seq x y z
N MET A 1 25.41 28.84 19.73
CA MET A 1 25.19 27.63 20.54
C MET A 1 23.88 27.02 20.07
N ASN A 2 23.88 25.71 19.82
CA ASN A 2 22.91 24.88 19.08
C ASN A 2 23.04 24.92 17.55
N THR A 3 23.18 23.82 16.80
CA THR A 3 23.96 22.56 16.92
C THR A 3 23.79 21.94 15.53
N SER A 4 24.85 21.43 14.93
CA SER A 4 24.78 20.51 13.78
C SER A 4 23.92 19.30 14.19
N GLY A 5 22.63 19.27 13.85
CA GLY A 5 21.72 18.30 14.49
C GLY A 5 20.31 18.11 13.95
N GLU A 6 19.80 18.93 13.02
CA GLU A 6 18.55 18.63 12.32
C GLU A 6 18.86 17.99 10.98
N ASN A 7 19.21 16.70 10.99
CA ASN A 7 18.88 15.88 9.83
C ASN A 7 17.35 15.92 9.75
N ALA A 8 16.79 16.87 8.97
CA ALA A 8 15.38 16.87 8.63
C ALA A 8 15.08 15.48 8.06
N LYS A 9 14.47 14.62 8.89
CA LYS A 9 14.32 13.21 8.57
C LYS A 9 13.54 13.15 7.27
N SER A 10 14.04 12.43 6.29
CA SER A 10 13.37 12.27 5.00
C SER A 10 12.95 10.82 4.81
N MET A 11 11.74 10.60 4.33
CA MET A 11 11.20 9.27 4.02
C MET A 11 10.82 9.23 2.55
N SER A 12 11.27 8.19 1.84
CA SER A 12 10.87 7.94 0.45
C SER A 12 10.16 6.61 0.35
N ILE A 13 8.97 6.59 -0.26
CA ILE A 13 8.14 5.39 -0.43
C ILE A 13 7.88 5.16 -1.92
N ILE A 14 8.22 3.98 -2.42
CA ILE A 14 7.88 3.56 -3.79
C ILE A 14 6.61 2.74 -3.75
N VAL A 15 5.53 3.27 -4.33
CA VAL A 15 4.22 2.64 -4.35
C VAL A 15 4.00 1.94 -5.69
N THR A 16 4.14 0.61 -5.69
CA THR A 16 4.08 -0.23 -6.90
C THR A 16 2.76 -0.98 -7.07
N LYS A 17 2.00 -1.15 -5.97
CA LYS A 17 0.74 -1.90 -5.93
C LYS A 17 -0.43 -0.92 -5.93
N GLY A 18 -1.50 -1.31 -6.63
CA GLY A 18 -2.69 -0.47 -6.84
C GLY A 18 -3.96 -1.01 -6.20
N THR A 19 -3.91 -2.09 -5.42
CA THR A 19 -5.11 -2.63 -4.75
C THR A 19 -5.33 -1.95 -3.41
N LEU A 20 -6.58 -1.98 -2.94
CA LEU A 20 -7.01 -1.21 -1.78
C LEU A 20 -6.24 -1.60 -0.50
N ASP A 21 -6.02 -2.90 -0.28
CA ASP A 21 -5.24 -3.44 0.85
C ASP A 21 -3.78 -2.98 0.89
N TRP A 22 -3.17 -2.83 -0.28
CA TRP A 22 -1.79 -2.37 -0.39
C TRP A 22 -1.65 -0.84 -0.38
N ALA A 23 -2.75 -0.11 -0.60
CA ALA A 23 -2.75 1.34 -0.52
C ALA A 23 -2.66 1.84 0.93
N TYR A 24 -3.30 1.16 1.89
CA TYR A 24 -3.33 1.62 3.28
C TYR A 24 -1.94 1.80 3.92
N PRO A 25 -1.02 0.82 3.89
CA PRO A 25 0.27 0.96 4.56
C PRO A 25 1.10 2.19 4.13
N PRO A 26 1.36 2.45 2.83
CA PRO A 26 2.16 3.59 2.43
C PRO A 26 1.49 4.93 2.76
N PHE A 27 0.16 5.02 2.68
CA PHE A 27 -0.54 6.25 3.06
C PHE A 27 -0.50 6.50 4.57
N ILE A 28 -0.75 5.49 5.40
CA ILE A 28 -0.69 5.62 6.87
C ILE A 28 0.71 6.03 7.33
N LEU A 29 1.74 5.40 6.78
CA LEU A 29 3.14 5.73 7.10
C LEU A 29 3.50 7.15 6.64
N ALA A 30 3.12 7.52 5.42
CA ALA A 30 3.38 8.84 4.89
C ALA A 30 2.71 9.94 5.71
N THR A 31 1.43 9.77 6.07
CA THR A 31 0.71 10.78 6.88
C THR A 31 1.27 10.89 8.28
N THR A 32 1.64 9.77 8.90
CA THR A 32 2.24 9.77 10.25
C THR A 32 3.62 10.42 10.25
N ALA A 33 4.46 10.08 9.27
CA ALA A 33 5.78 10.67 9.11
C ALA A 33 5.68 12.19 8.84
N ALA A 34 4.78 12.61 7.95
CA ALA A 34 4.53 14.02 7.68
C ALA A 34 4.05 14.78 8.93
N ALA A 35 3.22 14.15 9.77
CA ALA A 35 2.78 14.72 11.06
C ALA A 35 3.89 14.83 12.11
N MET A 36 5.00 14.11 11.94
CA MET A 36 6.19 14.14 12.79
C MET A 36 7.33 14.98 12.18
N ASP A 37 6.99 15.94 11.30
CA ASP A 37 7.93 16.83 10.60
C ASP A 37 8.99 16.10 9.76
N VAL A 38 8.68 14.87 9.30
CA VAL A 38 9.52 14.14 8.34
C VAL A 38 9.17 14.59 6.92
N LYS A 39 10.18 14.92 6.11
CA LYS A 39 9.99 15.20 4.68
C LYS A 39 9.67 13.91 3.93
N VAL A 40 8.40 13.71 3.55
CA VAL A 40 7.96 12.50 2.84
C VAL A 40 7.88 12.73 1.34
N SER A 41 8.45 11.81 0.56
CA SER A 41 8.31 11.72 -0.89
C SER A 41 7.69 10.37 -1.26
N MET A 42 6.60 10.38 -2.02
CA MET A 42 5.96 9.16 -2.52
C MET A 42 6.12 9.08 -4.04
N PHE A 43 6.71 8.00 -4.54
CA PHE A 43 6.85 7.73 -5.97
C PHE A 43 5.90 6.62 -6.37
N PHE A 44 4.84 6.97 -7.11
CA PHE A 44 3.85 6.03 -7.61
C PHE A 44 4.27 5.52 -8.98
N THR A 45 4.32 4.19 -9.15
CA THR A 45 4.71 3.54 -10.40
C THR A 45 3.90 2.27 -10.66
N PHE A 46 3.89 1.79 -11.91
CA PHE A 46 3.12 0.64 -12.38
C PHE A 46 1.64 0.73 -11.96
N TYR A 47 1.14 -0.27 -11.23
CA TYR A 47 -0.23 -0.33 -10.73
C TYR A 47 -0.50 0.71 -9.64
N GLY A 48 0.53 1.23 -8.95
CA GLY A 48 0.39 2.29 -7.96
C GLY A 48 -0.19 3.59 -8.54
N LEU A 49 -0.06 3.83 -9.84
CA LEU A 49 -0.68 4.98 -10.51
C LEU A 49 -2.20 4.98 -10.42
N GLN A 50 -2.84 3.82 -10.23
CA GLN A 50 -4.29 3.73 -10.05
C GLN A 50 -4.76 4.45 -8.78
N LEU A 51 -3.90 4.53 -7.76
CA LEU A 51 -4.19 5.21 -6.49
C LEU A 51 -4.21 6.75 -6.60
N LEU A 52 -3.72 7.30 -7.71
CA LEU A 52 -3.72 8.75 -7.98
C LEU A 52 -4.95 9.23 -8.76
N LYS A 53 -5.85 8.31 -9.14
CA LYS A 53 -7.09 8.67 -9.84
C LYS A 53 -8.05 9.41 -8.89
N LYS A 54 -8.83 10.35 -9.44
CA LYS A 54 -9.84 11.09 -8.68
C LYS A 54 -10.98 10.20 -8.16
N ASN A 55 -11.40 9.23 -8.97
CA ASN A 55 -12.40 8.23 -8.59
C ASN A 55 -11.68 6.92 -8.27
N LEU A 56 -11.95 6.37 -7.09
CA LEU A 56 -11.31 5.18 -6.53
C LEU A 56 -12.28 3.98 -6.39
N ASP A 57 -13.51 4.07 -6.93
CA ASP A 57 -14.55 3.03 -6.78
C ASP A 57 -14.15 1.69 -7.40
N HIS A 58 -13.18 1.73 -8.32
CA HIS A 58 -12.60 0.56 -9.00
C HIS A 58 -11.54 -0.16 -8.16
N LEU A 59 -11.10 0.41 -7.02
CA LEU A 59 -10.10 -0.22 -6.17
C LEU A 59 -10.75 -1.32 -5.33
N GLN A 60 -10.22 -2.53 -5.45
CA GLN A 60 -10.69 -3.69 -4.70
C GLN A 60 -9.55 -4.28 -3.88
N ILE A 61 -9.92 -5.09 -2.87
CA ILE A 61 -8.97 -5.88 -2.10
C ILE A 61 -8.54 -7.08 -2.95
N SER A 62 -7.23 -7.35 -3.02
CA SER A 62 -6.72 -8.47 -3.81
C SER A 62 -7.07 -9.83 -3.18
N THR A 63 -7.91 -10.62 -3.84
CA THR A 63 -8.27 -12.00 -3.41
C THR A 63 -7.17 -13.02 -3.69
N LEU A 64 -6.33 -12.77 -4.71
CA LEU A 64 -5.22 -13.65 -5.09
C LEU A 64 -3.88 -13.25 -4.47
N GLY A 65 -3.75 -11.99 -4.01
CA GLY A 65 -2.50 -11.43 -3.48
C GLY A 65 -2.43 -11.31 -1.96
N ASN A 66 -3.52 -11.62 -1.23
CA ASN A 66 -3.58 -11.58 0.22
C ASN A 66 -3.71 -13.01 0.79
N PRO A 67 -2.60 -13.65 1.20
CA PRO A 67 -2.62 -15.00 1.80
C PRO A 67 -3.43 -15.11 3.08
N ALA A 68 -3.79 -13.99 3.71
CA ALA A 68 -4.59 -13.93 4.94
C ALA A 68 -6.10 -13.76 4.66
N MET A 69 -6.53 -13.58 3.40
CA MET A 69 -7.94 -13.64 3.07
C MET A 69 -8.37 -15.09 2.80
N GLU A 70 -9.06 -15.65 3.79
CA GLU A 70 -9.77 -16.91 3.64
C GLU A 70 -11.07 -16.65 2.86
N MET A 71 -11.13 -17.13 1.62
CA MET A 71 -12.35 -17.03 0.82
C MET A 71 -13.42 -17.98 1.41
N PRO A 72 -14.58 -17.48 1.88
CA PRO A 72 -15.64 -18.35 2.38
C PRO A 72 -16.34 -19.03 1.21
N MET A 73 -15.82 -20.19 0.79
CA MET A 73 -16.49 -21.06 -0.15
C MET A 73 -17.18 -22.17 0.64
N MET A 74 -18.46 -21.95 0.94
CA MET A 74 -19.37 -22.98 1.48
C MET A 74 -18.79 -23.77 2.66
N GLY A 75 -18.29 -23.08 3.68
CA GLY A 75 -17.94 -23.68 4.97
C GLY A 75 -16.69 -24.58 5.00
N MET A 76 -15.92 -24.70 3.91
CA MET A 76 -14.65 -25.43 3.90
C MET A 76 -13.48 -24.53 3.49
N HIS A 77 -12.51 -24.38 4.41
CA HIS A 77 -11.29 -23.61 4.21
C HIS A 77 -10.35 -24.33 3.25
N MET A 78 -10.41 -24.00 1.96
CA MET A 78 -9.47 -24.48 0.95
C MET A 78 -8.52 -23.35 0.53
N LYS A 79 -7.21 -23.59 0.65
CA LYS A 79 -6.21 -22.75 -0.04
C LYS A 79 -6.51 -22.79 -1.54
N LEU A 80 -6.61 -21.62 -2.18
CA LEU A 80 -6.92 -21.50 -3.61
C LEU A 80 -6.00 -22.41 -4.45
N PRO A 81 -6.55 -23.33 -5.27
CA PRO A 81 -5.75 -24.06 -6.24
C PRO A 81 -5.22 -23.08 -7.29
N ASN A 82 -3.92 -23.14 -7.60
CA ASN A 82 -3.26 -22.42 -8.68
C ASN A 82 -3.75 -22.88 -10.08
N LEU A 83 -5.04 -22.77 -10.39
CA LEU A 83 -5.59 -23.27 -11.66
C LEU A 83 -5.77 -22.19 -12.73
N MET A 84 -5.51 -20.91 -12.44
CA MET A 84 -5.58 -19.83 -13.42
C MET A 84 -4.32 -18.96 -13.31
N SER A 85 -3.18 -19.54 -13.67
CA SER A 85 -2.02 -18.81 -14.19
C SER A 85 -1.82 -19.22 -15.65
N ALA A 86 -2.65 -18.65 -16.52
CA ALA A 86 -2.41 -18.58 -17.96
C ALA A 86 -2.93 -17.23 -18.44
#